data_AF-A0A810P018-F1
#
_entry.id   AF-A0A810P018-F1
#
_cell.length_a   1.000
_cell.length_b   1.000
_cell.length_c   1.000
_cell.angle_alpha   90.00
_cell.angle_beta   90.00
_cell.angle_gamma   90.00
#
_symmetry.space_group_name_H-M   'P 1'
#
loop_
_entity.id
_entity.type
_entity.pdbx_description
1 polymer ?
#
loop_
_entity_poly.entity_id
_entity_poly.type
_entity_poly.pdbx_seq_one_letter_code
_entity_poly.pdbx_strand_id
1 'polypeptide(L)'
;MLGSVDLRVGLPLQFDCSFRPWSYRVSHRTLVLRSHNREGGDIDVVFVDVLGMKIKALYRGLTISDSGRVAEIDEFVDVPERHRSRYVNLSVSDRDDGGFVVCGALRIEAVENT
;
A
#
# COMPACT_ATOMS: atom_id res chain seq x y z
N MET A 1 2.06 10.79 20.29
CA MET A 1 2.58 11.47 19.08
C MET A 1 3.33 10.43 18.26
N LEU A 2 2.60 9.61 17.48
CA LEU A 2 3.22 8.62 16.59
C LEU A 2 3.40 9.28 15.23
N GLY A 3 4.68 9.43 14.84
CA GLY A 3 5.09 10.17 13.66
C GLY A 3 4.71 9.45 12.37
N SER A 4 4.35 10.26 11.37
CA SER A 4 4.30 9.84 9.97
C SER A 4 5.64 9.21 9.60
N VAL A 5 5.68 7.90 9.37
CA VAL A 5 6.87 7.24 8.82
C VAL A 5 7.02 7.71 7.38
N ASP A 6 8.12 8.43 7.11
CA ASP A 6 8.50 8.84 5.77
C ASP A 6 9.08 7.63 5.01
N LEU A 7 8.60 7.38 3.80
CA LEU A 7 8.82 6.14 3.03
C LEU A 7 10.25 5.88 2.58
N ARG A 8 11.16 6.81 2.79
CA ARG A 8 12.56 6.63 2.41
C ARG A 8 13.32 5.68 3.34
N VAL A 9 12.68 5.11 4.36
CA VAL A 9 13.33 4.25 5.34
C VAL A 9 12.66 2.87 5.40
N GLY A 10 13.11 1.94 4.55
CA GLY A 10 13.07 0.51 4.87
C GLY A 10 12.05 -0.38 4.16
N LEU A 11 11.86 -0.23 2.83
CA LEU A 11 11.29 -1.34 2.06
C LEU A 11 12.31 -2.50 2.00
N PRO A 12 11.86 -3.77 2.02
CA PRO A 12 10.46 -4.20 2.09
C PRO A 12 9.87 -4.11 3.50
N LEU A 13 8.58 -3.75 3.58
CA LEU A 13 7.79 -3.88 4.80
C LEU A 13 7.14 -5.27 4.82
N GLN A 14 7.21 -5.95 5.96
CA GLN A 14 6.62 -7.28 6.14
C GLN A 14 5.77 -7.34 7.40
N PHE A 15 4.57 -7.88 7.26
CA PHE A 15 3.62 -8.10 8.35
C PHE A 15 3.12 -9.55 8.30
N ASP A 16 3.19 -10.24 9.44
CA ASP A 16 2.73 -11.63 9.57
C ASP A 16 1.21 -11.75 9.82
N CYS A 17 0.51 -10.63 10.00
CA CYS A 17 -0.95 -10.61 10.20
C CYS A 17 -1.70 -10.41 8.88
N SER A 18 -2.99 -10.77 8.87
CA SER A 18 -3.82 -10.68 7.67
C SER A 18 -4.26 -9.25 7.40
N PHE A 19 -4.38 -8.86 6.14
CA PHE A 19 -4.86 -7.54 5.70
C PHE A 19 -5.98 -7.67 4.68
N ARG A 20 -6.92 -6.73 4.69
CA ARG A 20 -7.92 -6.58 3.62
C ARG A 20 -8.15 -5.11 3.27
N PRO A 21 -8.65 -4.80 2.07
CA PRO A 21 -9.10 -3.46 1.75
C PRO A 21 -10.17 -3.02 2.74
N TRP A 22 -9.93 -1.88 3.40
CA TRP A 22 -10.85 -1.30 4.38
C TRP A 22 -11.65 -0.15 3.79
N SER A 23 -10.97 0.75 3.09
CA SER A 23 -11.64 1.84 2.39
C SER A 23 -10.85 2.32 1.18
N TYR A 24 -11.57 2.84 0.18
CA TYR A 24 -10.99 3.60 -0.91
C TYR A 24 -11.78 4.90 -1.07
N ARG A 25 -11.11 6.04 -0.89
CA ARG A 25 -11.72 7.38 -1.04
C ARG A 25 -11.29 7.98 -2.37
N VAL A 26 -12.21 8.05 -3.32
CA VAL A 26 -11.95 8.53 -4.68
C VAL A 26 -11.50 9.99 -4.72
N SER A 27 -12.14 10.88 -3.94
CA SER A 27 -11.81 12.32 -3.91
C SER A 27 -10.39 12.62 -3.41
N HIS A 28 -9.84 11.75 -2.57
CA HIS A 28 -8.50 11.88 -1.99
C HIS A 28 -7.52 10.83 -2.53
N ARG A 29 -7.98 9.99 -3.48
CA ARG A 29 -7.23 8.86 -4.04
C ARG A 29 -6.48 8.08 -2.95
N THR A 30 -7.19 7.75 -1.88
CA THR A 30 -6.57 7.12 -0.70
C THR A 30 -7.09 5.71 -0.56
N LEU A 31 -6.18 4.73 -0.57
CA LEU A 31 -6.45 3.33 -0.28
C LEU A 31 -5.97 3.01 1.13
N VAL A 32 -6.79 2.31 1.91
CA VAL A 32 -6.42 1.79 3.22
C VAL A 32 -6.55 0.26 3.21
N LEU A 33 -5.46 -0.43 3.50
CA LEU A 33 -5.51 -1.83 3.91
C LEU A 33 -5.43 -1.88 5.43
N ARG A 34 -6.36 -2.57 6.06
CA ARG A 34 -6.40 -2.71 7.52
C ARG A 34 -6.05 -4.14 7.92
N SER A 35 -5.21 -4.26 8.94
CA SER A 35 -4.91 -5.55 9.54
C SER A 35 -6.16 -6.11 10.21
N HIS A 36 -6.33 -7.41 10.19
CA HIS A 36 -7.33 -8.11 10.98
C HIS A 36 -6.68 -9.19 11.81
N ASN A 37 -7.34 -9.52 12.94
CA ASN A 37 -6.94 -10.58 13.86
C ASN A 37 -5.54 -10.36 14.46
N ARG A 38 -5.20 -9.10 14.75
CA ARG A 38 -3.95 -8.75 15.44
C ARG A 38 -4.20 -8.49 16.92
N GLU A 39 -3.47 -9.19 17.79
CA GLU A 39 -3.40 -8.85 19.20
C GLU A 39 -2.64 -7.52 19.37
N GLY A 40 -3.22 -6.57 20.11
CA GLY A 40 -2.60 -5.25 20.35
C GLY A 40 -3.04 -4.11 19.42
N GLY A 41 -4.15 -4.29 18.69
CA GLY A 41 -4.78 -3.24 17.89
C GLY A 41 -4.49 -3.34 16.39
N ASP A 42 -5.40 -2.76 15.60
CA ASP A 42 -5.30 -2.82 14.14
C ASP A 42 -4.20 -1.88 13.62
N ILE A 43 -3.61 -2.23 12.48
CA ILE A 43 -2.66 -1.42 11.72
C ILE A 43 -3.33 -1.06 10.40
N ASP A 44 -3.27 0.22 10.04
CA ASP A 44 -3.61 0.71 8.72
C ASP A 44 -2.34 0.93 7.88
N VAL A 45 -2.38 0.40 6.67
CA VAL A 45 -1.43 0.65 5.59
C VAL A 45 -2.14 1.58 4.61
N VAL A 46 -1.73 2.85 4.60
CA VAL A 46 -2.42 3.93 3.90
C VAL A 46 -1.61 4.34 2.67
N PHE A 47 -2.14 4.10 1.48
CA PHE A 47 -1.59 4.59 0.22
C PHE A 47 -2.31 5.88 -0.17
N VAL A 48 -1.53 6.94 -0.43
CA VAL A 48 -2.02 8.30 -0.69
C VAL A 48 -1.71 8.69 -2.13
N ASP A 49 -2.63 9.41 -2.77
CA ASP A 49 -2.51 9.82 -4.17
C ASP A 49 -2.37 8.60 -5.09
N VAL A 50 -3.25 7.62 -4.93
CA VAL A 50 -3.29 6.38 -5.72
C VAL A 50 -3.75 6.69 -7.14
N LEU A 51 -2.91 6.35 -8.13
CA LEU A 51 -3.24 6.46 -9.54
C LEU A 51 -3.84 5.19 -10.13
N GLY A 52 -3.38 4.04 -9.63
CA GLY A 52 -3.87 2.74 -10.05
C GLY A 52 -3.43 1.65 -9.08
N MET A 53 -4.21 0.59 -9.05
CA MET A 53 -3.98 -0.52 -8.14
C MET A 53 -4.56 -1.82 -8.69
N LYS A 54 -3.90 -2.92 -8.36
CA LYS A 54 -4.43 -4.28 -8.42
C LYS A 54 -4.19 -4.89 -7.05
N ILE A 55 -5.25 -5.14 -6.29
CA ILE A 55 -5.15 -5.64 -4.91
C ILE A 55 -6.04 -6.85 -4.70
N LYS A 56 -5.64 -7.72 -3.75
CA LYS A 56 -6.43 -8.88 -3.32
C LYS A 56 -7.51 -8.43 -2.34
N ALA A 57 -8.60 -9.20 -2.29
CA ALA A 57 -9.63 -9.02 -1.27
C ALA A 57 -9.14 -9.40 0.14
N LEU A 58 -8.15 -10.29 0.24
CA LEU A 58 -7.53 -10.73 1.49
C LEU A 58 -6.07 -11.12 1.24
N TYR A 59 -5.20 -10.68 2.14
CA TYR A 59 -3.81 -11.06 2.25
C TYR A 59 -3.62 -11.80 3.57
N ARG A 60 -3.05 -13.01 3.56
CA ARG A 60 -2.82 -13.82 4.79
C ARG A 60 -1.54 -13.45 5.57
N GLY A 61 -0.95 -12.34 5.16
CA GLY A 61 0.36 -11.79 5.52
C GLY A 61 0.63 -10.73 4.45
N LEU A 62 1.34 -9.65 4.76
CA LEU A 62 1.50 -8.54 3.82
C LEU A 62 2.97 -8.21 3.64
N THR A 63 3.43 -8.25 2.39
CA THR A 63 4.72 -7.72 1.98
C THR A 63 4.51 -6.55 1.03
N ILE A 64 5.17 -5.44 1.31
CA ILE A 64 5.22 -4.26 0.44
C ILE A 64 6.67 -4.00 0.07
N SER A 65 6.98 -3.93 -1.22
CA SER A 65 8.32 -3.67 -1.73
C SER A 65 8.28 -2.77 -2.94
N ASP A 66 9.43 -2.24 -3.36
CA ASP A 66 9.53 -1.61 -4.67
C ASP A 66 9.13 -2.59 -5.77
N SER A 67 8.31 -2.12 -6.71
CA SER A 67 7.96 -2.90 -7.89
C SER A 67 9.06 -2.76 -8.93
N GLY A 68 9.88 -3.81 -9.08
CA GLY A 68 10.78 -3.96 -10.22
C GLY A 68 10.06 -4.17 -11.55
N ARG A 69 8.72 -4.27 -11.56
CA ARG A 69 7.87 -4.54 -12.74
C ARG A 69 7.27 -3.27 -13.31
N VAL A 70 8.11 -2.30 -13.66
CA VAL A 70 7.67 -0.96 -14.13
C VAL A 70 6.87 -1.04 -15.43
N ALA A 71 7.23 -1.94 -16.36
CA ALA A 71 6.55 -2.05 -17.66
C ALA A 71 5.08 -2.50 -17.56
N GLU A 72 4.78 -3.52 -16.76
CA GLU A 72 3.39 -4.00 -16.55
C GLU A 72 2.51 -2.93 -15.88
N ILE A 73 3.12 -2.12 -15.01
CA ILE A 73 2.44 -1.04 -14.30
C ILE A 73 2.20 0.16 -15.23
N ASP A 74 3.19 0.52 -16.06
CA ASP A 74 3.08 1.60 -17.05
C ASP A 74 2.00 1.30 -18.10
N GLU A 75 1.78 0.02 -18.47
CA GLU A 75 0.69 -0.39 -19.36
C GLU A 75 -0.70 -0.25 -18.69
N PHE A 76 -0.77 -0.40 -17.36
CA PHE A 76 -2.02 -0.33 -16.61
C PHE A 76 -2.38 1.10 -16.18
N VAL A 77 -1.37 1.94 -15.92
CA VAL A 77 -1.53 3.32 -15.47
C VAL A 77 -0.73 4.22 -16.40
N ASP A 78 -1.43 4.96 -17.27
CA ASP A 78 -0.81 6.00 -18.08
C ASP A 78 -0.43 7.20 -17.18
N VAL A 79 0.74 7.10 -16.55
CA VAL A 79 1.34 8.19 -15.77
C VAL A 79 2.16 9.05 -16.74
N PRO A 80 1.75 10.31 -17.00
CA PRO A 80 2.51 11.19 -17.87
C PRO A 80 3.93 11.34 -17.33
N GLU A 81 4.93 11.29 -18.22
CA GLU A 81 6.34 11.23 -17.86
C GLU A 81 6.78 12.33 -16.88
N ARG A 82 6.22 13.54 -17.05
CA ARG A 82 6.39 14.71 -16.15
C ARG A 82 5.98 14.48 -14.68
N HIS A 83 5.19 13.45 -14.41
CA HIS A 83 4.69 13.12 -13.07
C HIS A 83 5.30 11.83 -12.50
N ARG A 84 6.05 11.05 -13.28
CA ARG A 84 6.62 9.77 -12.84
C ARG A 84 7.50 9.90 -11.60
N SER A 85 8.25 10.98 -11.46
CA SER A 85 9.12 11.23 -10.29
C SER A 85 8.36 11.47 -8.98
N ARG A 86 7.03 11.73 -9.04
CA ARG A 86 6.17 11.96 -7.87
C ARG A 86 5.52 10.68 -7.34
N TYR A 87 5.46 9.62 -8.16
CA TYR A 87 4.78 8.38 -7.79
C TYR A 87 5.78 7.25 -7.62
N VAL A 88 5.49 6.36 -6.68
CA VAL A 88 6.22 5.12 -6.45
C VAL A 88 5.34 3.95 -6.88
N ASN A 89 5.99 2.96 -7.50
CA ASN A 89 5.37 1.71 -7.90
C ASN A 89 5.68 0.67 -6.83
N LEU A 90 4.68 0.22 -6.09
CA LEU A 90 4.84 -0.74 -5.00
C LEU A 90 4.23 -2.08 -5.38
N SER A 91 4.97 -3.16 -5.14
CA SER A 91 4.39 -4.50 -5.12
C SER A 91 3.70 -4.72 -3.78
N VAL A 92 2.50 -5.31 -3.81
CA VAL A 92 1.72 -5.64 -2.61
C VAL A 92 1.31 -7.10 -2.70
N SER A 93 1.97 -7.96 -1.93
CA SER A 93 1.81 -9.41 -2.05
C SER A 93 1.67 -10.11 -0.70
N ASP A 94 1.23 -11.36 -0.75
CA ASP A 94 1.44 -12.33 0.31
C ASP A 94 2.39 -13.45 -0.19
N ARG A 95 2.44 -14.59 0.50
CA ARG A 95 3.33 -15.71 0.11
C ARG A 95 2.94 -16.37 -1.22
N ASP A 96 1.70 -16.20 -1.67
CA ASP A 96 1.14 -17.00 -2.77
C ASP A 96 0.95 -16.19 -4.06
N ASP A 97 0.57 -14.91 -3.95
CA ASP A 97 0.29 -14.06 -5.11
C ASP A 97 0.46 -12.57 -4.78
N GLY A 98 0.60 -11.75 -5.82
CA GLY A 98 0.91 -10.33 -5.73
C GLY A 98 -0.01 -9.43 -6.53
N GLY A 99 -0.08 -8.19 -6.09
CA GLY A 99 -0.67 -7.06 -6.78
C GLY A 99 0.28 -5.87 -6.78
N PHE A 100 -0.22 -4.71 -7.15
CA PHE A 100 0.55 -3.48 -7.12
C PHE A 100 -0.31 -2.28 -6.72
N VAL A 101 0.37 -1.23 -6.25
CA VAL A 101 -0.21 0.10 -6.03
C VAL A 101 0.77 1.14 -6.57
N VAL A 102 0.25 2.06 -7.40
CA VAL A 102 0.96 3.26 -7.82
C VAL A 102 0.44 4.42 -6.99
N CYS A 103 1.28 4.99 -6.13
CA CYS A 103 0.87 6.02 -5.18
C CYS A 103 1.95 7.09 -4.99
N GLY A 104 1.55 8.29 -4.57
CA GLY A 104 2.50 9.35 -4.23
C GLY A 104 3.18 9.12 -2.88
N ALA A 105 2.50 8.44 -1.95
CA ALA A 105 3.05 8.06 -0.66
C ALA A 105 2.34 6.84 -0.05
N LEU A 106 2.98 6.25 0.95
CA LEU A 106 2.54 5.14 1.79
C LEU A 106 2.83 5.53 3.25
N ARG A 107 1.91 5.19 4.15
CA ARG A 107 2.02 5.45 5.59
C ARG A 107 1.54 4.24 6.36
N ILE A 108 2.10 4.05 7.55
CA ILE A 108 1.66 3.03 8.50
C ILE A 108 1.10 3.73 9.73
N GLU A 109 -0.14 3.40 10.09
CA GLU A 109 -0.87 4.03 11.20
C GLU A 109 -1.35 2.95 12.17
N ALA A 110 -1.16 3.16 13.47
CA ALA A 110 -1.81 2.32 14.48
C ALA A 110 -3.25 2.80 14.67
N VAL A 111 -4.20 1.88 14.69
CA VAL A 111 -5.61 2.17 14.92
C VAL A 111 -5.89 1.97 16.41
N GLU A 112 -6.19 3.07 17.10
CA GLU A 112 -6.69 3.00 18.47
C GLU A 112 -8.16 2.55 18.42
N ASN A 113 -8.44 1.37 18.98
CA ASN A 113 -9.82 0.92 19.18
C ASN A 113 -10.42 1.74 20.34
N THR A 114 -11.32 2.68 20.02
CA THR A 114 -12.17 3.35 21.00
C THR A 114 -13.37 2.47 21.34
#